data_AF-A0A800UG57-F1
#
_entry.id   AF-A0A800UG57-F1
#
_cell.length_a   1.000
_cell.length_b   1.000
_cell.length_c   1.000
_cell.angle_alpha   90.00
_cell.angle_beta   90.00
_cell.angle_gamma   90.00
#
_symmetry.space_group_name_H-M   'P 1'
#
loop_
_entity.id
_entity.type
_entity.pdbx_description
1 polymer ?
#
loop_
_entity_poly.entity_id
_entity_poly.type
_entity_poly.pdbx_seq_one_letter_code
_entity_poly.pdbx_strand_id
1 'polypeptide(L)'
;MFLDSSAVIEHFIGSSKGKRVKEILTTESCYASSISLSEIALWCYREGENVDYFFKETKEIVDILDLSEEIYKEGARITFERKKVNENFGLMDGLILACARSIRQKLLTRDPHFKGLDDVIIL
;
A
#
# COMPACT_ATOMS: atom_id res chain seq x y z
N MET A 1 9.39 -5.38 -3.03
CA MET A 1 8.09 -4.82 -3.47
C MET A 1 7.50 -3.92 -2.38
N PHE A 2 6.86 -2.80 -2.71
CA PHE A 2 6.03 -2.05 -1.75
C PHE A 2 4.57 -2.44 -1.93
N LEU A 3 3.92 -2.90 -0.86
CA LEU A 3 2.54 -3.34 -0.87
C LEU A 3 1.64 -2.21 -0.36
N ASP A 4 0.65 -1.85 -1.15
CA ASP A 4 -0.49 -1.06 -0.71
C ASP A 4 -1.36 -1.88 0.28
N SER A 5 -2.16 -1.23 1.11
CA SER A 5 -3.07 -1.89 2.05
C SER A 5 -4.00 -2.87 1.32
N SER A 6 -4.50 -2.48 0.14
CA SER A 6 -5.35 -3.33 -0.69
C SER A 6 -4.69 -4.64 -1.09
N ALA A 7 -3.37 -4.64 -1.38
CA ALA A 7 -2.64 -5.87 -1.71
C ALA A 7 -2.43 -6.76 -0.48
N VAL A 8 -2.13 -6.17 0.68
CA VAL A 8 -2.03 -6.89 1.96
C VAL A 8 -3.37 -7.53 2.33
N ILE A 9 -4.47 -6.80 2.20
CA ILE A 9 -5.82 -7.31 2.48
C ILE A 9 -6.16 -8.49 1.56
N GLU A 10 -5.82 -8.43 0.26
CA GLU A 10 -6.03 -9.58 -0.63
C GLU A 10 -5.31 -10.84 -0.17
N HIS A 11 -4.08 -10.68 0.33
CA HIS A 11 -3.31 -11.79 0.86
C HIS A 11 -4.06 -12.46 2.02
N PHE A 12 -4.58 -11.67 2.96
CA PHE A 12 -5.36 -12.18 4.09
C PHE A 12 -6.69 -12.83 3.67
N ILE A 13 -7.40 -12.23 2.71
CA ILE A 13 -8.63 -12.81 2.15
C ILE A 13 -8.35 -14.13 1.41
N GLY A 14 -7.12 -14.35 0.93
CA GLY A 14 -6.75 -15.55 0.18
C GLY A 14 -7.37 -15.60 -1.22
N SER A 15 -7.68 -14.44 -1.79
CA SER A 15 -8.29 -14.33 -3.13
C SER A 15 -7.36 -14.84 -4.24
N SER A 16 -7.84 -14.88 -5.49
CA SER A 16 -6.97 -15.16 -6.64
C SER A 16 -5.82 -14.15 -6.76
N LYS A 17 -6.07 -12.88 -6.44
CA LYS A 17 -5.03 -11.84 -6.35
C LYS A 17 -4.16 -12.02 -5.11
N GLY A 18 -4.72 -12.45 -3.99
CA GLY A 18 -4.00 -12.79 -2.77
C GLY A 18 -2.95 -13.89 -2.97
N LYS A 19 -3.22 -14.86 -3.86
CA LYS A 19 -2.24 -15.89 -4.25
C LYS A 19 -1.01 -15.27 -4.94
N ARG A 20 -1.22 -14.31 -5.84
CA ARG A 20 -0.14 -13.55 -6.48
C ARG A 20 0.69 -12.77 -5.45
N VAL A 21 0.03 -12.15 -4.47
CA VAL A 21 0.73 -11.45 -3.38
C VAL A 21 1.55 -12.44 -2.53
N LYS A 22 0.99 -13.61 -2.24
CA LYS A 22 1.70 -14.68 -1.52
C LYS A 22 2.96 -15.15 -2.26
N GLU A 23 2.90 -15.31 -3.58
CA GLU A 23 4.09 -15.65 -4.38
C GLU A 23 5.17 -14.57 -4.24
N ILE A 24 4.81 -13.30 -4.35
CA ILE A 24 5.74 -12.17 -4.20
C ILE A 24 6.39 -12.18 -2.81
N LEU A 25 5.59 -12.32 -1.75
CA LEU A 25 6.06 -12.41 -0.36
C LEU A 25 7.09 -13.54 -0.14
N THR A 26 6.99 -14.64 -0.90
CA THR A 26 7.95 -15.76 -0.80
C THR A 26 9.24 -15.55 -1.59
N THR A 27 9.27 -14.59 -2.52
CA THR A 27 10.39 -14.43 -3.48
C THR A 27 11.21 -13.16 -3.26
N GLU A 28 10.66 -12.14 -2.62
CA GLU A 28 11.34 -10.86 -2.40
C GLU A 28 10.93 -10.20 -1.08
N SER A 29 11.80 -9.36 -0.55
CA SER A 29 11.48 -8.52 0.60
C SER A 29 10.35 -7.55 0.26
N CYS A 30 9.37 -7.47 1.16
CA CYS A 30 8.18 -6.65 0.98
C CYS A 30 8.09 -5.59 2.08
N TYR A 31 7.56 -4.43 1.70
CA TYR A 31 7.42 -3.25 2.55
C TYR A 31 5.97 -2.78 2.52
N ALA A 32 5.51 -2.13 3.57
CA ALA A 32 4.27 -1.36 3.55
C ALA A 32 4.43 -0.06 4.33
N SER A 33 3.52 0.90 4.13
CA SER A 33 3.56 2.15 4.89
C SER A 33 2.89 1.97 6.25
N SER A 34 3.25 2.79 7.24
CA SER A 34 2.46 2.86 8.48
C SER A 34 1.04 3.39 8.28
N ILE A 35 0.76 4.08 7.16
CA ILE A 35 -0.60 4.44 6.72
C ILE A 35 -1.41 3.18 6.41
N SER A 36 -0.80 2.18 5.76
CA SER A 36 -1.46 0.94 5.40
C SER A 36 -1.96 0.17 6.63
N LEU A 37 -1.31 0.29 7.80
CA LEU A 37 -1.83 -0.24 9.05
C LEU A 37 -3.16 0.43 9.46
N SER A 38 -3.29 1.74 9.26
CA SER A 38 -4.55 2.45 9.53
C SER A 38 -5.68 1.98 8.60
N GLU A 39 -5.36 1.75 7.32
CA GLU A 39 -6.32 1.23 6.34
C GLU A 39 -6.73 -0.22 6.62
N ILE A 40 -5.78 -1.06 7.05
CA ILE A 40 -6.06 -2.42 7.51
C ILE A 40 -6.94 -2.41 8.75
N ALA A 41 -6.70 -1.51 9.72
CA ALA A 41 -7.57 -1.36 10.88
C ALA A 41 -8.99 -0.94 10.47
N LEU A 42 -9.11 0.01 9.53
CA LEU A 42 -10.40 0.43 8.98
C LEU A 42 -11.14 -0.73 8.31
N TRP A 43 -10.43 -1.56 7.54
CA TRP A 43 -10.98 -2.78 6.96
C TRP A 43 -11.43 -3.75 8.07
N CYS A 44 -10.62 -3.98 9.09
CA CYS A 44 -10.99 -4.87 10.20
C CYS A 44 -12.27 -4.40 10.90
N TYR A 45 -12.41 -3.11 11.18
CA TYR A 45 -13.62 -2.58 11.80
C TYR A 45 -14.86 -2.74 10.92
N ARG A 46 -14.72 -2.70 9.58
CA ARG A 46 -15.83 -2.92 8.65
C ARG A 46 -16.28 -4.38 8.62
N GLU A 47 -15.32 -5.29 8.67
CA GLU A 47 -15.58 -6.74 8.60
C GLU A 47 -15.86 -7.38 9.97
N GLY A 48 -15.64 -6.64 11.07
CA GLY A 48 -15.78 -7.17 12.43
C GLY A 48 -14.59 -8.04 12.88
N GLU A 49 -13.41 -7.80 12.30
CA GLU A 49 -12.19 -8.55 12.52
C GLU A 49 -11.30 -7.99 13.65
N ASN A 50 -10.34 -8.80 14.11
CA ASN A 50 -9.41 -8.41 15.17
C ASN A 50 -8.22 -7.59 14.62
N VAL A 51 -8.20 -6.29 14.94
CA VAL A 51 -7.14 -5.36 14.51
C VAL A 51 -5.75 -5.80 14.98
N ASP A 52 -5.59 -6.18 16.25
CA ASP A 52 -4.29 -6.54 16.82
C ASP A 52 -3.71 -7.80 16.16
N TYR A 53 -4.58 -8.75 15.84
CA TYR A 53 -4.20 -9.93 15.06
C TYR A 53 -3.65 -9.52 13.69
N PHE A 54 -4.41 -8.76 12.89
CA PHE A 54 -3.96 -8.37 11.56
C PHE A 54 -2.76 -7.43 11.56
N PHE A 55 -2.58 -6.61 12.61
CA PHE A 55 -1.36 -5.80 12.78
C PHE A 55 -0.13 -6.67 12.99
N LYS A 56 -0.25 -7.70 13.84
CA LYS A 56 0.82 -8.65 14.09
C LYS A 56 1.15 -9.41 12.80
N GLU A 57 0.16 -9.99 12.14
CA GLU A 57 0.38 -10.76 10.91
C GLU A 57 0.98 -9.89 9.79
N THR A 58 0.54 -8.63 9.64
CA THR A 58 1.13 -7.71 8.66
C THR A 58 2.61 -7.49 8.94
N LYS A 59 2.99 -7.22 10.19
CA LYS A 59 4.39 -6.98 10.58
C LYS A 59 5.28 -8.22 10.48
N GLU A 60 4.70 -9.42 10.41
CA GLU A 60 5.45 -10.66 10.17
C GLU A 60 5.78 -10.88 8.69
N ILE A 61 5.00 -10.30 7.77
CA ILE A 61 5.15 -10.51 6.32
C ILE A 61 5.76 -9.30 5.58
N VAL A 62 5.75 -8.10 6.19
CA VAL A 62 6.35 -6.90 5.60
C VAL A 62 7.11 -6.05 6.61
N ASP A 63 8.14 -5.35 6.13
CA ASP A 63 8.78 -4.26 6.85
C ASP A 63 7.91 -2.98 6.78
N ILE A 64 7.59 -2.40 7.92
CA ILE A 64 6.79 -1.17 7.99
C ILE A 64 7.70 0.06 7.87
N LEU A 65 7.41 0.90 6.87
CA LEU A 65 8.08 2.19 6.68
C LEU A 65 7.24 3.32 7.28
N ASP A 66 7.86 4.06 8.20
CA ASP A 66 7.26 5.26 8.78
C ASP A 66 7.40 6.48 7.88
N LEU A 67 6.54 7.46 8.12
CA LEU A 67 6.53 8.71 7.39
C LEU A 67 7.65 9.64 7.88
N SER A 68 8.24 10.36 6.95
CA SER A 68 9.26 11.38 7.20
C SER A 68 8.87 12.71 6.57
N GLU A 69 9.56 13.79 6.93
CA GLU A 69 9.31 15.11 6.35
C GLU A 69 9.40 15.11 4.81
N GLU A 70 10.35 14.36 4.26
CA GLU A 70 10.52 14.22 2.82
C GLU A 70 9.39 13.42 2.17
N ILE A 71 8.89 12.37 2.84
CA ILE A 71 7.71 11.62 2.38
C ILE A 71 6.47 12.52 2.40
N TYR A 72 6.29 13.38 3.41
CA TYR A 72 5.15 14.31 3.44
C TYR A 72 5.18 15.29 2.27
N LYS A 73 6.33 15.92 2.01
CA LYS A 73 6.50 16.85 0.89
C LYS A 73 6.25 16.15 -0.45
N GLU A 74 6.86 14.98 -0.66
CA GLU A 74 6.74 14.24 -1.90
C GLU A 74 5.33 13.69 -2.11
N GLY A 75 4.68 13.15 -1.07
CA GLY A 75 3.31 12.66 -1.16
C GLY A 75 2.31 13.76 -1.50
N ALA A 76 2.48 14.95 -0.92
CA ALA A 76 1.67 16.13 -1.29
C ALA A 76 1.92 16.54 -2.76
N ARG A 77 3.18 16.55 -3.20
CA ARG A 77 3.55 16.87 -4.59
C ARG A 77 2.95 15.86 -5.58
N ILE A 78 3.09 14.57 -5.30
CA ILE A 78 2.49 13.48 -6.10
C ILE A 78 0.98 13.67 -6.21
N THR A 79 0.31 13.90 -5.08
CA THR A 79 -1.15 14.10 -5.05
C THR A 79 -1.57 15.28 -5.91
N PHE A 80 -0.88 16.42 -5.77
CA PHE A 80 -1.16 17.62 -6.56
C PHE A 80 -1.02 17.37 -8.07
N GLU A 81 0.06 16.71 -8.50
CA GLU A 81 0.26 16.39 -9.91
C GLU A 81 -0.77 15.37 -10.43
N ARG A 82 -1.08 14.34 -9.65
CA ARG A 82 -2.07 13.32 -10.04
C ARG A 82 -3.48 13.88 -10.14
N LYS A 83 -3.85 14.84 -9.28
CA LYS A 83 -5.16 15.51 -9.33
C LYS A 83 -5.40 16.32 -10.60
N LYS A 84 -4.35 16.70 -11.33
CA LYS A 84 -4.50 17.33 -12.67
C LYS A 84 -5.04 16.36 -13.72
N VAL A 85 -4.92 15.05 -13.49
CA VAL A 85 -5.35 13.98 -14.41
C VAL A 85 -6.55 13.22 -13.84
N ASN A 86 -6.59 12.98 -12.53
CA ASN A 86 -7.68 12.34 -11.82
C ASN A 86 -7.95 13.08 -10.50
N GLU A 87 -9.00 13.90 -10.48
CA GLU A 87 -9.38 14.72 -9.32
C GLU A 87 -9.64 13.91 -8.03
N ASN A 88 -10.00 12.62 -8.19
CA ASN A 88 -10.30 11.70 -7.09
C ASN A 88 -9.05 11.05 -6.47
N PHE A 89 -7.84 11.33 -6.98
CA PHE A 89 -6.62 10.78 -6.41
C PHE A 89 -6.39 11.31 -4.98
N GLY A 90 -6.31 10.41 -3.99
CA GLY A 90 -6.26 10.76 -2.58
C GLY A 90 -4.88 11.22 -2.11
N LEU A 91 -4.84 11.95 -0.98
CA LEU A 91 -3.57 12.27 -0.31
C LEU A 91 -2.88 11.02 0.25
N MET A 92 -3.66 10.07 0.78
CA MET A 92 -3.13 8.81 1.29
C MET A 92 -2.44 8.01 0.18
N ASP A 93 -3.08 7.90 -1.00
CA ASP A 93 -2.50 7.28 -2.19
C ASP A 93 -1.16 7.92 -2.58
N GLY A 94 -1.08 9.24 -2.52
CA GLY A 94 0.15 9.99 -2.80
C GLY A 94 1.25 9.71 -1.77
N LEU A 95 0.91 9.64 -0.49
CA LEU A 95 1.86 9.29 0.58
C LEU A 95 2.36 7.86 0.47
N ILE A 96 1.47 6.90 0.17
CA ILE A 96 1.84 5.49 -0.02
C ILE A 96 2.81 5.35 -1.21
N LEU A 97 2.55 6.03 -2.32
CA LEU A 97 3.47 6.05 -3.46
C LEU A 97 4.80 6.74 -3.13
N ALA A 98 4.78 7.82 -2.33
CA ALA A 98 6.00 8.48 -1.86
C ALA A 98 6.85 7.53 -0.99
N CYS A 99 6.22 6.75 -0.10
CA CYS A 99 6.90 5.71 0.67
C CYS A 99 7.60 4.71 -0.24
N ALA A 100 6.89 4.15 -1.22
CA ALA A 100 7.48 3.19 -2.18
C ALA A 100 8.68 3.77 -2.92
N ARG A 101 8.56 5.01 -3.42
CA ARG A 101 9.62 5.72 -4.15
C ARG A 101 10.83 6.05 -3.29
N SER A 102 10.62 6.38 -2.02
CA SER A 102 11.71 6.74 -1.09
C SER A 102 12.73 5.62 -0.91
N ILE A 103 12.30 4.36 -1.04
CA ILE A 103 13.14 3.17 -0.97
C ILE A 103 13.33 2.48 -2.34
N ARG A 104 13.00 3.20 -3.43
CA ARG A 104 13.15 2.76 -4.83
C ARG A 104 12.44 1.43 -5.14
N GLN A 105 11.30 1.19 -4.51
CA GLN A 105 10.45 0.03 -4.76
C GLN A 105 9.29 0.39 -5.67
N LYS A 106 8.82 -0.59 -6.44
CA LYS A 106 7.53 -0.49 -7.14
C LYS A 106 6.38 -0.66 -6.15
N LEU A 107 5.26 -0.01 -6.41
CA LEU A 107 4.02 -0.17 -5.64
C LEU A 107 3.17 -1.29 -6.25
N LEU A 108 2.66 -2.20 -5.44
CA LEU A 108 1.67 -3.21 -5.79
C LEU A 108 0.34 -2.87 -5.14
N THR A 109 -0.72 -2.71 -5.94
CA THR A 109 -2.04 -2.27 -5.45
C THR A 109 -3.18 -2.87 -6.27
N ARG A 110 -4.39 -2.87 -5.72
CA ARG A 110 -5.64 -3.09 -6.46
C ARG A 110 -6.28 -1.79 -6.97
N ASP A 111 -5.79 -0.63 -6.55
CA ASP A 111 -6.45 0.64 -6.83
C ASP A 111 -6.17 1.12 -8.27
N PRO A 112 -7.20 1.22 -9.15
CA PRO A 112 -7.04 1.72 -10.50
C PRO A 112 -6.59 3.20 -10.58
N HIS A 113 -6.67 3.99 -9.51
CA HIS A 113 -6.22 5.38 -9.49
C HIS A 113 -4.73 5.55 -9.84
N PHE A 114 -3.93 4.51 -9.66
CA PHE A 114 -2.51 4.50 -10.01
C PHE A 114 -2.21 4.10 -11.46
N LYS A 115 -3.23 3.80 -12.28
CA LYS A 115 -3.03 3.40 -13.67
C LYS A 115 -2.26 4.47 -14.45
N GLY A 116 -1.32 4.01 -15.28
CA GLY A 116 -0.45 4.86 -16.10
C GLY A 116 0.83 5.34 -15.41
N LEU A 117 1.15 4.82 -14.24
CA LEU A 117 2.42 5.04 -13.55
C LEU A 117 3.36 3.84 -13.78
N ASP A 118 4.56 4.10 -14.30
CA ASP A 118 5.53 3.05 -14.68
C ASP A 118 6.10 2.26 -13.48
N ASP A 119 6.04 2.87 -12.30
CA ASP A 119 6.49 2.32 -11.03
C ASP A 119 5.37 1.71 -10.18
N VAL A 120 4.19 1.48 -10.79
CA VAL A 120 3.05 0.82 -10.13
C VAL A 120 2.61 -0.42 -10.90
N ILE A 121 2.32 -1.48 -10.16
CA ILE A 121 1.78 -2.75 -10.65
C ILE A 121 0.36 -2.90 -10.09
N ILE A 122 -0.63 -3.05 -10.99
CA ILE A 122 -2.02 -3.29 -10.63
C ILE A 122 -2.29 -4.80 -10.61
N LEU A 123 -2.90 -5.30 -9.52
CA LEU A 123 -3.36 -6.68 -9.34
C LEU A 123 -4.72 -6.98 -9.98
#